data_AF-H5Y8I2-F1
#
_entry.id   AF-H5Y8I2-F1
#
_cell.length_a   1.000
_cell.length_b   1.000
_cell.length_c   1.000
_cell.angle_alpha   90.00
_cell.angle_beta   90.00
_cell.angle_gamma   90.00
#
_symmetry.space_group_name_H-M   'P 1'
#
loop_
_entity.id
_entity.type
_entity.pdbx_description
1 polymer ?
#
loop_
_entity_poly.entity_id
_entity_poly.type
_entity_poly.pdbx_seq_one_letter_code
_entity_poly.pdbx_strand_id
1 'polypeptide(L)'
;MRQDRYIPGQAHRVADLKEKFDEINQFISERQGWVTSVRGDPEVRFECLPGSLLPDELREAGHEVSKIGVGDRILPAGMIERFIIGDDGERKPVTEGSTRPLQIVSHAGITQVETYCFRMNACDPGH
;
A
#
# COMPACT_ATOMS: atom_id res chain seq x y z
N MET A 1 16.79 31.74 -16.00
CA MET A 1 16.64 31.48 -14.55
C MET A 1 15.20 31.78 -14.18
N ARG A 2 14.38 30.77 -13.84
CA ARG A 2 13.01 30.98 -13.37
C ARG A 2 13.08 31.42 -11.91
N GLN A 3 12.66 32.65 -11.62
CA GLN A 3 12.47 33.09 -10.24
C GLN A 3 11.12 32.53 -9.76
N ASP A 4 11.18 31.53 -8.88
CA ASP A 4 10.00 31.08 -8.15
C ASP A 4 9.54 32.23 -7.24
N ARG A 5 8.40 32.84 -7.62
CA ARG A 5 7.79 33.91 -6.83
C ARG A 5 7.13 33.30 -5.61
N TYR A 6 7.58 33.70 -4.43
CA TYR A 6 6.91 33.40 -3.17
C TYR A 6 5.52 34.03 -3.17
N ILE A 7 4.48 33.21 -3.02
CA ILE A 7 3.09 33.66 -2.85
C ILE A 7 2.75 33.58 -1.35
N PRO A 8 2.53 34.73 -0.68
CA PRO A 8 2.12 34.75 0.72
C PRO A 8 0.83 33.93 0.92
N GLY A 9 0.81 33.03 1.91
CA GLY A 9 -0.30 32.10 2.18
C GLY A 9 -0.09 30.67 1.64
N GLN A 10 0.78 30.49 0.64
CA GLN A 10 1.09 29.15 0.11
C GLN A 10 1.90 28.30 1.11
N ALA A 11 2.73 28.93 1.94
CA ALA A 11 3.54 28.22 2.94
C ALA A 11 2.71 27.56 4.06
N HIS A 12 1.67 28.24 4.56
CA HIS A 12 0.77 27.69 5.58
C HIS A 12 -0.03 26.51 5.00
N ARG A 13 -0.62 26.68 3.81
CA ARG A 13 -1.33 25.62 3.11
C ARG A 13 -0.47 24.37 2.88
N VAL A 14 0.81 24.54 2.56
CA VAL A 14 1.75 23.42 2.39
C VAL A 14 2.11 22.76 3.73
N ALA A 15 2.22 23.51 4.82
CA ALA A 15 2.46 22.95 6.15
C ALA A 15 1.26 22.12 6.64
N ASP A 16 0.04 22.63 6.48
CA ASP A 16 -1.19 21.92 6.88
C ASP A 16 -1.38 20.62 6.07
N LEU A 17 -1.08 20.65 4.77
CA LEU A 17 -1.11 19.45 3.93
C LEU A 17 -0.02 18.45 4.32
N LYS A 18 1.14 18.92 4.82
CA LYS A 18 2.22 18.03 5.24
C LYS A 18 1.89 17.26 6.51
N GLU A 19 1.27 17.90 7.50
CA GLU A 19 0.83 17.23 8.74
C GLU A 19 -0.29 16.24 8.46
N LYS A 20 -1.31 16.65 7.70
CA LYS A 20 -2.39 15.76 7.27
C LYS A 20 -1.90 14.53 6.49
N PHE A 21 -0.87 14.72 5.67
CA PHE A 21 -0.27 13.62 4.94
C PHE A 21 0.40 12.61 5.87
N ASP A 22 1.06 13.09 6.92
CA ASP A 22 1.71 12.23 7.91
C ASP A 22 0.67 11.41 8.69
N GLU A 23 -0.44 12.04 9.09
CA GLU A 23 -1.58 11.37 9.75
C GLU A 23 -2.20 10.28 8.85
N ILE A 24 -2.46 10.60 7.58
CA ILE A 24 -3.00 9.65 6.59
C ILE A 24 -2.01 8.51 6.34
N ASN A 25 -0.73 8.82 6.21
CA ASN A 25 0.30 7.79 6.00
C ASN A 25 0.39 6.84 7.18
N GLN A 26 0.29 7.36 8.41
CA GLN A 26 0.22 6.53 9.61
C GLN A 26 -1.04 5.65 9.60
N PHE A 27 -2.22 6.24 9.38
CA PHE A 27 -3.50 5.52 9.34
C PHE A 27 -3.49 4.35 8.33
N ILE A 28 -2.98 4.61 7.13
CA ILE A 28 -2.85 3.62 6.05
C ILE A 28 -1.85 2.52 6.44
N SER A 29 -0.70 2.90 7.00
CA SER A 29 0.35 1.95 7.40
C SER A 29 -0.11 1.01 8.53
N GLU A 30 -0.86 1.52 9.52
CA GLU A 30 -1.43 0.73 10.61
C GLU A 30 -2.40 -0.35 10.10
N ARG A 31 -3.02 -0.12 8.93
CA ARG A 31 -3.93 -1.04 8.25
C ARG A 31 -3.25 -1.89 7.17
N GLN A 32 -1.92 -1.99 7.24
CA GLN A 32 -1.11 -2.76 6.29
C GLN A 32 -1.26 -2.28 4.84
N GLY A 33 -1.69 -1.04 4.64
CA GLY A 33 -1.63 -0.37 3.34
C GLY A 33 -0.33 0.40 3.18
N TRP A 34 -0.11 0.92 1.98
CA TRP A 34 1.11 1.62 1.63
C TRP A 34 0.80 2.87 0.83
N VAL A 35 1.23 4.03 1.31
CA VAL A 35 1.16 5.27 0.53
C VAL A 35 2.26 5.27 -0.55
N THR A 36 1.87 5.60 -1.77
CA THR A 36 2.76 5.68 -2.95
C THR A 36 2.88 7.09 -3.53
N SER A 37 2.03 8.03 -3.10
CA SER A 37 2.20 9.47 -3.35
C SER A 37 3.29 10.08 -2.45
N VAL A 38 3.76 11.27 -2.82
CA VAL A 38 4.75 12.02 -2.04
C VAL A 38 4.10 13.05 -1.12
N ARG A 39 4.78 13.40 -0.02
CA ARG A 39 4.30 14.38 0.95
C ARG A 39 4.04 15.74 0.27
N GLY A 40 2.83 16.28 0.44
CA GLY A 40 2.39 17.54 -0.18
C GLY A 40 1.72 17.40 -1.55
N ASP A 41 1.58 16.18 -2.08
CA ASP A 41 0.71 15.90 -3.22
C ASP A 41 -0.76 16.15 -2.81
N PRO A 42 -1.55 16.95 -3.55
CA PRO A 42 -2.97 17.14 -3.24
C PRO A 42 -3.80 15.85 -3.41
N GLU A 43 -3.28 14.88 -4.16
CA GLU A 43 -3.88 13.56 -4.33
C GLU A 43 -3.03 12.51 -3.61
N VAL A 44 -3.66 11.80 -2.68
CA VAL A 44 -3.03 10.68 -2.00
C VAL A 44 -3.27 9.42 -2.83
N ARG A 45 -2.18 8.74 -3.17
CA ARG A 45 -2.20 7.41 -3.80
C ARG A 45 -1.74 6.39 -2.79
N PHE A 46 -2.47 5.28 -2.71
CA PHE A 46 -2.12 4.19 -1.81
C PHE A 46 -2.46 2.83 -2.42
N GLU A 47 -1.82 1.81 -1.87
CA GLU A 47 -1.99 0.41 -2.21
C GLU A 47 -2.42 -0.38 -0.99
N CYS A 48 -3.24 -1.41 -1.19
CA CYS A 48 -3.58 -2.36 -0.15
C CYS A 48 -3.77 -3.77 -0.74
N LEU A 49 -3.75 -4.79 0.12
CA LEU A 49 -4.08 -6.15 -0.31
C LEU A 49 -5.53 -6.23 -0.80
N PRO A 50 -5.84 -7.11 -1.76
CA PRO A 50 -7.21 -7.36 -2.18
C PRO A 50 -8.10 -7.75 -0.99
N GLY A 51 -9.28 -7.13 -0.90
CA GLY A 51 -10.22 -7.36 0.21
C GLY A 51 -9.89 -6.62 1.50
N SER A 52 -8.90 -5.72 1.50
CA SER A 52 -8.68 -4.79 2.61
C SER A 52 -9.91 -3.89 2.83
N LEU A 53 -10.26 -3.63 4.09
CA LEU A 53 -11.31 -2.68 4.48
C LEU A 53 -10.87 -1.22 4.40
N LEU A 54 -9.56 -0.98 4.19
CA LEU A 54 -8.98 0.37 4.18
C LEU A 54 -9.69 1.35 3.23
N PRO A 55 -10.03 0.98 1.98
CA PRO A 55 -10.76 1.89 1.09
C PRO A 55 -12.13 2.30 1.63
N ASP A 56 -12.83 1.39 2.31
CA ASP A 56 -14.15 1.66 2.89
C ASP A 56 -14.04 2.53 4.13
N GLU A 57 -13.08 2.27 5.01
CA GLU A 57 -12.82 3.11 6.18
C GLU A 57 -12.45 4.54 5.80
N LEU A 58 -11.68 4.73 4.72
CA LEU A 58 -11.37 6.06 4.19
C LEU A 58 -12.60 6.75 3.59
N ARG A 59 -13.52 6.00 2.97
CA ARG A 59 -14.81 6.55 2.50
C ARG A 59 -15.70 6.97 3.66
N GLU A 60 -15.77 6.15 4.72
CA GLU A 60 -16.50 6.47 5.95
C GLU A 60 -15.93 7.71 6.65
N ALA A 61 -14.61 7.90 6.59
CA ALA A 61 -13.94 9.13 7.03
C ALA A 61 -14.24 10.36 6.14
N GLY A 62 -15.01 10.20 5.06
CA GLY A 62 -15.44 11.28 4.18
C GLY A 62 -14.52 11.54 2.98
N HIS A 63 -13.55 10.66 2.70
CA HIS A 63 -12.72 10.78 1.50
C HIS A 63 -13.39 10.14 0.27
N GLU A 64 -13.30 10.82 -0.87
CA GLU A 64 -13.75 10.26 -2.15
C GLU A 64 -12.69 9.31 -2.70
N VAL A 65 -12.77 8.03 -2.30
CA VAL A 65 -11.77 7.01 -2.66
C VAL A 65 -12.15 6.28 -3.94
N SER A 66 -11.30 6.41 -4.96
CA SER A 66 -11.44 5.76 -6.27
C SER A 66 -10.38 4.68 -6.47
N LYS A 67 -10.78 3.52 -6.99
CA LYS A 67 -9.83 2.48 -7.44
C LYS A 67 -9.25 2.89 -8.80
N ILE A 68 -7.93 2.87 -8.93
CA ILE A 68 -7.23 3.30 -10.14
C ILE A 68 -6.46 2.17 -10.83
N GLY A 69 -6.28 1.03 -10.18
CA GLY A 69 -5.62 -0.11 -10.80
C GLY A 69 -5.32 -1.27 -9.86
N VAL A 70 -4.46 -2.14 -10.37
CA VAL A 70 -3.82 -3.24 -9.65
C VAL A 70 -2.32 -3.20 -9.94
N GLY A 71 -1.52 -3.64 -8.99
CA GLY A 71 -0.07 -3.73 -9.12
C GLY A 71 0.47 -4.95 -8.40
N ASP A 72 1.79 -5.10 -8.43
CA ASP A 72 2.49 -6.16 -7.71
C ASP A 72 3.42 -5.55 -6.67
N ARG A 73 3.46 -6.14 -5.47
CA ARG A 73 4.31 -5.72 -4.38
C ARG A 73 5.12 -6.88 -3.83
N ILE A 74 6.37 -6.62 -3.51
CA ILE A 74 7.26 -7.55 -2.82
C ILE A 74 7.00 -7.39 -1.32
N LEU A 75 6.55 -8.44 -0.65
CA LEU A 75 6.37 -8.42 0.80
C LEU A 75 7.72 -8.64 1.51
N PRO A 76 8.04 -7.86 2.56
CA PRO A 76 9.29 -8.03 3.32
C PRO A 76 9.41 -9.42 3.97
N ALA A 77 8.27 -10.03 4.33
CA ALA A 77 8.20 -11.41 4.77
C ALA A 77 8.19 -12.31 3.54
N GLY A 78 9.36 -12.82 3.14
CA GLY A 78 9.45 -13.83 2.09
C GLY A 78 8.54 -15.01 2.39
N MET A 79 7.89 -15.55 1.36
CA MET A 79 7.05 -16.73 1.51
C MET A 79 7.94 -17.97 1.60
N ILE A 80 7.65 -18.84 2.57
CA ILE A 80 8.31 -20.13 2.75
C ILE A 80 7.38 -21.20 2.16
N GLU A 81 7.73 -21.72 1.00
CA GLU A 81 7.04 -22.87 0.42
C GLU A 81 7.73 -24.17 0.83
N ARG A 82 6.89 -25.14 1.20
CA ARG A 82 7.30 -26.50 1.56
C ARG A 82 6.74 -27.46 0.51
N PHE A 83 7.61 -28.21 -0.13
CA PHE A 83 7.21 -29.21 -1.12
C PHE A 83 8.12 -30.44 -1.06
N ILE A 84 7.64 -31.53 -1.65
CA ILE A 84 8.42 -32.74 -1.91
C ILE A 84 8.71 -32.83 -3.40
N ILE A 85 9.83 -33.44 -3.78
CA ILE A 85 10.12 -33.76 -5.18
C ILE A 85 9.52 -35.14 -5.49
N GLY A 86 8.64 -35.19 -6.49
CA GLY A 86 8.06 -36.41 -7.03
C GLY A 86 9.08 -37.26 -7.79
N ASP A 87 8.74 -38.51 -8.09
CA ASP A 87 9.61 -39.42 -8.85
C ASP A 87 9.83 -38.96 -10.32
N ASP A 88 8.97 -38.07 -10.78
CA ASP A 88 9.00 -37.37 -12.07
C ASP A 88 9.87 -36.09 -12.03
N GLY A 89 10.42 -35.73 -10.86
CA GLY A 89 11.14 -34.48 -10.66
C GLY A 89 10.24 -33.26 -10.45
N GLU A 90 8.91 -33.42 -10.43
CA GLU A 90 7.98 -32.31 -10.22
C GLU A 90 7.84 -31.95 -8.74
N ARG A 91 7.53 -30.68 -8.46
CA ARG A 91 7.23 -30.20 -7.10
C ARG A 91 5.81 -30.58 -6.72
N LYS A 92 5.65 -31.35 -5.65
CA LYS A 92 4.35 -31.78 -5.14
C LYS A 92 4.14 -31.24 -3.72
N PRO A 93 2.90 -30.90 -3.34
CA PRO A 93 2.59 -30.48 -1.97
C PRO A 93 2.99 -31.58 -0.97
N VAL A 94 3.34 -31.16 0.24
CA VAL A 94 3.71 -32.10 1.32
C VAL A 94 2.50 -32.97 1.64
N THR A 95 2.66 -34.28 1.48
CA THR A 95 1.65 -35.27 1.87
C THR A 95 1.96 -35.84 3.25
N GLU A 96 0.93 -36.02 4.07
CA GLU A 96 1.03 -36.61 5.40
C GLU A 96 1.55 -38.06 5.30
N GLY A 97 2.62 -38.38 6.03
CA GLY A 97 3.27 -39.69 5.99
C GLY A 97 4.37 -39.87 4.93
N SER A 98 4.72 -38.83 4.15
CA SER A 98 5.85 -38.90 3.21
C SER A 98 7.19 -38.93 3.95
N THR A 99 8.03 -39.92 3.65
CA THR A 99 9.43 -40.02 4.16
C THR A 99 10.44 -39.28 3.27
N ARG A 100 9.97 -38.60 2.22
CA ARG A 100 10.83 -37.91 1.26
C ARG A 100 11.40 -36.63 1.87
N PRO A 101 12.64 -36.25 1.53
CA PRO A 101 13.25 -35.04 2.03
C PRO A 101 12.43 -33.81 1.63
N LEU A 102 12.09 -33.01 2.62
CA LEU A 102 11.37 -31.75 2.44
C LEU A 102 12.29 -30.73 1.76
N GLN A 103 11.82 -30.11 0.68
CA GLN A 103 12.46 -28.91 0.17
C GLN A 103 11.71 -27.68 0.67
N ILE A 104 12.49 -26.73 1.17
CA ILE A 104 12.04 -25.44 1.67
C ILE A 104 12.60 -24.40 0.71
N VAL A 105 11.74 -23.66 0.02
CA VAL A 105 12.14 -22.55 -0.84
C VAL A 105 11.61 -21.26 -0.23
N SER A 106 12.51 -20.31 -0.01
CA SER A 106 12.17 -18.92 0.30
C SER A 106 12.15 -18.12 -0.99
N HIS A 107 11.02 -17.48 -1.31
CA HIS A 107 10.95 -16.53 -2.42
C HIS A 107 10.44 -15.16 -1.94
N ALA A 108 10.59 -14.14 -2.79
CA ALA A 108 10.39 -12.74 -2.45
C ALA A 108 8.94 -12.36 -2.10
N GLY A 109 7.99 -13.30 -2.02
CA GLY A 109 6.63 -13.03 -1.57
C GLY A 109 5.95 -11.96 -2.41
N ILE A 110 6.05 -12.08 -3.74
CA ILE A 110 5.38 -11.17 -4.68
C ILE A 110 3.87 -11.41 -4.56
N THR A 111 3.12 -10.35 -4.25
CA THR A 111 1.65 -10.38 -4.15
C THR A 111 1.03 -9.30 -5.00
N GLN A 112 -0.17 -9.57 -5.51
CA GLN A 112 -0.98 -8.54 -6.13
C GLN A 112 -1.54 -7.60 -5.06
N VAL A 113 -1.60 -6.31 -5.39
CA VAL A 113 -2.21 -5.24 -4.59
C VAL A 113 -3.19 -4.45 -5.45
N GLU A 114 -4.14 -3.80 -4.79
CA GLU A 114 -5.06 -2.86 -5.42
C GLU A 114 -4.61 -1.44 -5.16
N THR A 115 -4.65 -0.60 -6.20
CA THR A 115 -4.22 0.80 -6.12
C THR A 115 -5.43 1.72 -6.09
N TYR A 116 -5.42 2.67 -5.17
CA TYR A 116 -6.48 3.64 -4.94
C TYR A 116 -5.92 5.06 -4.90
N CYS A 117 -6.78 6.05 -5.16
CA CYS A 117 -6.48 7.45 -4.92
C CYS A 117 -7.67 8.19 -4.29
N PHE A 118 -7.36 9.29 -3.60
CA PHE A 118 -8.35 10.27 -3.13
C PHE A 118 -7.71 11.65 -2.97
N ARG A 119 -8.52 12.71 -2.95
CA ARG A 119 -8.03 14.06 -2.68
C ARG A 119 -8.00 14.36 -1.19
N MET A 120 -6.89 14.94 -0.75
CA MET A 120 -6.81 15.56 0.57
C MET A 120 -7.54 16.89 0.54
N ASN A 121 -8.75 16.91 1.07
CA ASN A 121 -9.45 18.17 1.28
C ASN A 121 -8.67 18.97 2.34
N ALA A 122 -8.24 20.18 1.98
CA ALA A 122 -7.84 21.15 2.99
C ALA A 122 -9.01 21.33 3.96
N CYS A 123 -8.71 21.46 5.26
CA CYS A 123 -9.76 21.83 6.20
C CYS A 123 -10.28 23.17 5.69
N ASP A 124 -11.55 23.25 5.29
CA ASP A 124 -12.16 24.54 5.06
C ASP A 124 -12.17 25.21 6.44
N PRO A 125 -11.48 26.35 6.66
CA PRO A 125 -11.66 27.10 7.88
C PRO A 125 -13.07 27.68 7.79
N GLY A 126 -14.05 26.92 8.29
CA GLY A 126 -15.44 27.34 8.30
C GLY A 126 -15.57 28.68 9.01
N HIS A 127 -16.08 29.67 8.25
CA HIS A 127 -16.78 30.90 8.64
C HIS A 127 -16.21 31.72 9.82
#